data_AF-A0A957VPR7-F1
#
_entry.id   AF-A0A957VPR7-F1
#
_cell.length_a   1.000
_cell.length_b   1.000
_cell.length_c   1.000
_cell.angle_alpha   90.00
_cell.angle_beta   90.00
_cell.angle_gamma   90.00
#
_symmetry.space_group_name_H-M   'P 1'
#
loop_
_entity.id
_entity.type
_entity.pdbx_description
1 polymer ?
#
loop_
_entity_poly.entity_id
_entity_poly.type
_entity_poly.pdbx_seq_one_letter_code
_entity_poly.pdbx_strand_id
1 'polypeptide(L)'
;YVYNGFDFDELYDLRTDPHEMHNVADDPAYADVKRDLVRQMWAFAAAQEDIIFNPYGTVGLAPWGPADALGRSAERSEEDKD
;
A
#
# COMPACT_ATOMS: atom_id res chain seq x y z
N TYR A 1 6.80 0.45 -5.92
CA TYR A 1 6.37 -0.72 -5.15
C TYR A 1 5.48 -1.57 -6.04
N VAL A 2 5.75 -2.87 -6.11
CA VAL A 2 4.94 -3.85 -6.80
C VAL A 2 4.59 -4.92 -5.78
N TYR A 3 3.29 -5.16 -5.63
CA TYR A 3 2.79 -6.26 -4.80
C TYR A 3 2.84 -7.57 -5.59
N ASN A 4 3.41 -8.62 -4.99
CA ASN A 4 3.41 -9.95 -5.58
C ASN A 4 2.76 -10.96 -4.62
N GLY A 5 1.65 -11.57 -5.04
CA GLY A 5 0.92 -12.55 -4.21
C GLY A 5 1.48 -13.97 -4.22
N PHE A 6 2.56 -14.23 -4.96
CA PHE A 6 3.14 -15.57 -5.17
C PHE A 6 4.65 -15.63 -4.96
N ASP A 7 5.31 -14.48 -4.85
CA ASP A 7 6.75 -14.33 -4.69
C ASP A 7 7.03 -13.07 -3.85
N PHE A 8 8.27 -12.58 -3.85
CA PHE A 8 8.64 -11.36 -3.14
C PHE A 8 8.02 -10.10 -3.74
N ASP A 9 7.64 -9.17 -2.87
CA ASP A 9 7.34 -7.80 -3.28
C ASP A 9 8.58 -7.14 -3.92
N GLU A 10 8.34 -6.13 -4.76
CA GLU A 10 9.42 -5.35 -5.38
C GLU A 10 9.36 -3.87 -5.02
N LEU A 11 10.52 -3.30 -4.71
CA LEU A 11 10.71 -1.87 -4.46
C LEU A 11 12.09 -1.47 -4.96
N TYR A 12 12.16 -0.40 -5.75
CA TYR A 12 13.41 0.11 -6.33
C TYR A 12 13.56 1.61 -6.02
N ASP A 13 14.75 2.02 -5.57
CA ASP A 13 15.10 3.45 -5.48
C ASP A 13 15.64 3.92 -6.83
N LEU A 14 14.77 4.48 -7.66
CA LEU A 14 15.11 4.93 -9.01
C LEU A 14 16.17 6.04 -9.06
N ARG A 15 16.45 6.72 -7.94
CA ARG A 15 17.51 7.75 -7.91
C ARG A 15 18.89 7.11 -7.91
N THR A 16 19.04 5.96 -7.26
CA THR A 16 20.30 5.23 -7.14
C THR A 16 20.36 3.99 -8.03
N ASP A 17 19.20 3.48 -8.45
CA ASP A 17 19.01 2.28 -9.26
C ASP A 17 18.00 2.53 -10.39
N PRO A 18 18.31 3.41 -11.36
CA PRO A 18 17.40 3.81 -12.44
C PRO A 18 17.04 2.68 -13.41
N HIS A 19 17.68 1.52 -13.28
CA HIS A 19 17.45 0.34 -14.11
C HIS A 19 16.81 -0.81 -13.32
N GLU A 20 16.37 -0.57 -12.08
CA GLU A 20 15.59 -1.52 -11.27
C GLU A 20 16.31 -2.88 -11.10
N MET A 21 17.63 -2.83 -10.89
CA MET A 21 18.47 -4.01 -10.78
C MET A 21 18.58 -4.55 -9.34
N HIS A 22 18.18 -3.76 -8.35
CA HIS A 22 18.36 -4.05 -6.94
C HIS A 22 17.04 -3.87 -6.16
N ASN A 23 16.34 -4.98 -5.93
CA ASN A 23 15.12 -4.97 -5.12
C ASN A 23 15.46 -4.70 -3.65
N VAL A 24 14.90 -3.63 -3.08
CA VAL A 24 15.05 -3.21 -1.67
C VAL A 24 13.77 -3.40 -0.83
N ALA A 25 12.80 -4.21 -1.31
CA ALA A 25 11.51 -4.39 -0.64
C ALA A 25 11.59 -4.98 0.79
N ASP A 26 12.67 -5.69 1.11
CA ASP A 26 12.93 -6.28 2.43
C ASP A 26 14.03 -5.54 3.22
N ASP A 27 14.57 -4.45 2.67
CA ASP A 27 15.54 -3.62 3.39
C ASP A 27 14.81 -2.78 4.45
N PRO A 28 15.12 -2.94 5.75
CA PRO A 28 14.48 -2.18 6.83
C PRO A 28 14.61 -0.66 6.67
N ALA A 29 15.65 -0.17 5.99
CA ALA A 29 15.83 1.27 5.74
C ALA A 29 14.70 1.86 4.85
N TYR A 30 14.00 1.02 4.08
CA TYR A 30 12.91 1.41 3.20
C TYR A 30 11.52 1.05 3.77
N ALA A 31 11.42 0.56 5.01
CA ALA A 31 10.15 0.07 5.56
C ALA A 31 9.03 1.13 5.57
N ASP A 32 9.35 2.37 5.97
CA ASP A 32 8.38 3.47 5.98
C ASP A 32 7.97 3.86 4.55
N VAL A 33 8.93 3.93 3.63
CA VAL A 33 8.67 4.21 2.20
C VAL A 33 7.79 3.11 1.59
N LYS A 34 8.05 1.84 1.90
CA LYS A 34 7.24 0.70 1.46
C LYS A 34 5.80 0.86 1.96
N ARG A 35 5.61 1.16 3.24
CA ARG A 35 4.27 1.35 3.82
C ARG A 35 3.52 2.49 3.15
N ASP A 36 4.18 3.63 2.92
CA ASP A 36 3.54 4.77 2.27
C ASP A 36 3.18 4.50 0.81
N LEU A 37 3.98 3.72 0.09
CA LEU A 37 3.64 3.29 -1.27
C LEU A 37 2.48 2.27 -1.28
N VAL A 38 2.41 1.35 -0.31
CA VAL A 38 1.27 0.43 -0.15
C VAL A 38 -0.01 1.21 0.17
N ARG A 39 0.07 2.25 1.01
CA ARG A 39 -1.06 3.15 1.27
C ARG A 39 -1.55 3.84 -0.01
N GLN A 40 -0.63 4.37 -0.80
CA GLN A 40 -0.95 5.02 -2.07
C GLN A 40 -1.60 4.03 -3.05
N MET A 41 -1.09 2.80 -3.13
CA MET A 41 -1.68 1.73 -3.95
C MET A 41 -3.15 1.49 -3.56
N TRP A 42 -3.46 1.34 -2.28
CA TRP A 42 -4.83 1.13 -1.81
C TRP A 42 -5.74 2.35 -2.01
N ALA A 43 -5.24 3.55 -1.73
CA ALA A 43 -5.97 4.79 -1.97
C ALA A 43 -6.30 4.96 -3.45
N PHE A 44 -5.36 4.63 -4.34
CA PHE A 44 -5.56 4.64 -5.78
C PHE A 44 -6.61 3.61 -6.19
N ALA A 45 -6.50 2.35 -5.74
CA ALA A 45 -7.47 1.30 -6.05
C ALA A 45 -8.90 1.71 -5.62
N ALA A 46 -9.05 2.27 -4.41
CA ALA A 46 -10.34 2.76 -3.94
C ALA A 46 -10.88 3.92 -4.79
N ALA A 47 -10.03 4.87 -5.18
CA ALA A 47 -10.40 5.99 -6.04
C ALA A 47 -10.80 5.58 -7.46
N GLN A 48 -10.33 4.42 -7.94
CA GLN A 48 -10.73 3.83 -9.21
C GLN A 48 -11.95 2.91 -9.10
N GLU A 49 -12.61 2.87 -7.93
CA GLU A 49 -13.71 1.94 -7.63
C GLU A 49 -13.35 0.46 -7.88
N ASP A 50 -12.06 0.12 -7.70
CA ASP A 50 -11.57 -1.26 -7.87
C ASP A 50 -12.02 -2.16 -6.70
N ILE A 51 -11.98 -3.46 -6.93
CA ILE A 51 -12.35 -4.49 -5.94
C ILE A 51 -11.23 -4.61 -4.90
N ILE A 52 -11.30 -3.76 -3.88
CA ILE A 52 -10.35 -3.75 -2.74
C ILE A 52 -10.67 -4.81 -1.66
N PHE A 53 -11.85 -5.44 -1.74
CA PHE A 53 -12.22 -6.60 -0.92
C PHE A 53 -12.60 -7.74 -1.85
N ASN A 54 -11.70 -8.71 -1.99
CA ASN A 54 -11.82 -9.79 -2.96
C ASN A 54 -11.74 -11.17 -2.26
N PRO A 55 -12.54 -12.18 -2.65
CA PRO A 55 -12.39 -13.55 -2.18
C PRO A 55 -11.06 -14.23 -2.59
N TYR A 56 -10.27 -13.63 -3.48
CA TYR A 56 -8.97 -14.13 -3.88
C TYR A 56 -7.95 -13.94 -2.76
N GLY A 57 -7.70 -14.99 -1.99
CA GLY A 57 -6.94 -14.95 -0.74
C GLY A 57 -5.54 -14.35 -0.86
N THR A 58 -4.89 -14.46 -2.03
CA THR A 58 -3.56 -13.86 -2.20
C THR A 58 -3.60 -12.34 -2.11
N VAL A 59 -4.70 -11.65 -2.43
CA VAL A 59 -4.79 -10.19 -2.23
C VAL A 59 -4.68 -9.83 -0.73
N GLY A 60 -5.12 -10.73 0.14
CA GLY A 60 -5.02 -10.56 1.60
C GLY A 60 -3.62 -10.74 2.17
N LEU A 61 -2.63 -11.13 1.36
CA LEU A 61 -1.23 -11.28 1.80
C LEU A 61 -0.41 -9.99 1.67
N ALA A 62 -1.00 -8.90 1.14
CA ALA A 62 -0.35 -7.60 1.13
C ALA A 62 0.06 -7.17 2.56
N PRO A 63 1.26 -6.58 2.75
CA PRO A 63 1.82 -6.33 4.07
C PRO A 63 0.97 -5.38 4.93
N TRP A 64 0.23 -4.46 4.29
CA TRP A 64 -0.81 -3.65 4.92
C TRP A 64 -2.04 -3.65 4.02
N GLY A 65 -3.24 -3.69 4.62
CA GLY A 65 -4.51 -3.71 3.89
C GLY A 65 -5.13 -2.32 3.67
N PRO A 66 -6.28 -2.26 2.96
CA PRO A 66 -6.96 -1.00 2.62
C PRO A 66 -7.28 -0.11 3.82
N ALA A 67 -7.48 -0.68 5.01
CA ALA A 67 -7.76 0.06 6.24
C ALA A 67 -6.60 0.99 6.67
N ASP A 68 -5.35 0.69 6.32
CA ASP A 68 -4.21 1.58 6.62
C ASP A 68 -4.19 2.84 5.73
N ALA A 69 -4.83 2.77 4.55
CA ALA A 69 -4.97 3.89 3.62
C ALA A 69 -6.29 4.66 3.80
N LEU A 70 -7.38 3.95 4.08
CA LEU A 70 -8.75 4.47 4.14
C LEU A 70 -9.25 4.69 5.57
N GLY A 71 -8.48 4.27 6.57
CA GLY A 71 -8.79 4.47 7.97
C GLY A 71 -9.03 5.95 8.24
N ARG A 72 -10.22 6.26 8.76
CA ARG A 72 -10.73 7.62 8.97
C ARG A 72 -9.64 8.55 9.51
N SER A 73 -9.43 9.68 8.84
CA SER A 73 -8.89 10.88 9.48
C SER A 73 -9.65 11.09 10.79
N ALA A 74 -8.95 11.42 11.86
CA ALA A 74 -9.51 11.57 13.20
C ALA A 74 -10.49 12.77 13.36
N GLU A 75 -11.19 13.18 12.31
CA GLU A 75 -12.24 14.18 12.30
C GLU A 75 -13.55 13.54 11.84
N ARG A 76 -14.18 12.84 12.77
CA ARG A 76 -15.64 12.96 12.88
C ARG A 76 -15.86 14.37 13.37
N SER A 77 -16.24 15.29 12.48
CA SER A 77 -16.79 16.58 12.89
C SER A 77 -17.91 16.31 13.90
N GLU A 78 -17.83 17.01 15.03
CA GLU A 78 -18.92 17.16 15.99
C GLU A 78 -20.05 17.92 15.28
N GLU A 79 -20.83 17.25 14.44
CA GLU A 79 -21.92 17.89 13.69
C GLU A 79 -23.18 17.01 13.64
N ASP A 80 -23.34 16.13 14.64
CA ASP A 80 -24.56 15.37 14.93
C ASP A 80 -25.03 15.61 16.38
N LYS A 81 -24.89 16.86 16.84
CA LYS A 81 -25.58 17.38 18.03
C LYS A 81 -26.34 18.63 17.64
N ASP A 82 -27.51 18.45 17.03
CA ASP A 82 -28.67 19.33 17.17
C ASP A 82 -29.95 18.58 16.76
#